data_AF-A0AAW9HH80-F1
#
_entry.id   AF-A0AAW9HH80-F1
#
_cell.length_a   1.000
_cell.length_b   1.000
_cell.length_c   1.000
_cell.angle_alpha   90.00
_cell.angle_beta   90.00
_cell.angle_gamma   90.00
#
_symmetry.space_group_name_H-M   'P 1'
#
loop_
_entity.id
_entity.type
_entity.pdbx_description
1 polymer ?
#
loop_
_entity_poly.entity_id
_entity_poly.type
_entity_poly.pdbx_seq_one_letter_code
_entity_poly.pdbx_strand_id
1 'polypeptide(L)'
;MAGDWIKMRTDLHTHPKVVRIASALDADRLRVIGALHASWCLFDVHSVDGVLDGYSPKTLDDMIGFPGFANAMIAVGWLECADSSLCMPRFFEHNGQSAKRRAQEADRKRNARKSSADNADKKRTREEKRREDLKDKPPISGDDENLSDEPKEENTGPPAGQKQPGPVAPSYLDGVDIPIGKFTLYDGWMPSPDFQQRAALWGRAISGPSPGYTQQELAAFTSYWVAEGKVFNHVQWEQKFADSVLYERRQQSIRQPIGASHAEKSNAGESQTVRDIRAARAAWEREQQGVDAVGNHGGNIFKSVDEQERADANGSLDGASWRPE
;
A
#
# COMPACT_ATOMS: atom_id res chain seq x y z
N MET A 1 16.13 -8.96 23.10
CA MET A 1 14.83 -8.63 22.47
C MET A 1 15.07 -8.40 21.00
N ALA A 2 14.30 -9.03 20.10
CA ALA A 2 14.43 -8.76 18.67
C ALA A 2 13.86 -7.36 18.39
N GLY A 3 14.61 -6.51 17.69
CA GLY A 3 14.14 -5.18 17.29
C GLY A 3 12.99 -5.23 16.28
N ASP A 4 12.34 -4.08 16.06
CA ASP A 4 11.34 -3.95 15.01
C ASP A 4 11.93 -4.22 13.62
N TRP A 5 11.13 -4.85 12.75
CA TRP A 5 11.55 -5.28 11.43
C TRP A 5 10.51 -4.89 10.38
N ILE A 6 10.96 -4.66 9.15
CA ILE A 6 10.10 -4.39 8.00
C ILE A 6 10.41 -5.36 6.86
N LYS A 7 9.37 -5.81 6.14
CA LYS A 7 9.52 -6.75 5.03
C LYS A 7 9.86 -6.02 3.73
N MET A 8 10.97 -6.39 3.10
CA MET A 8 11.34 -5.92 1.76
C MET A 8 11.37 -7.08 0.77
N ARG A 9 10.96 -6.83 -0.48
CA ARG A 9 11.05 -7.83 -1.55
C ARG A 9 12.47 -7.88 -2.11
N THR A 10 12.91 -9.07 -2.52
CA THR A 10 14.24 -9.30 -3.09
C THR A 10 14.43 -8.66 -4.48
N ASP A 11 13.34 -8.51 -5.23
CA ASP A 11 13.29 -7.92 -6.57
C ASP A 11 13.04 -6.40 -6.55
N LEU A 12 13.04 -5.75 -5.38
CA LEU A 12 12.73 -4.33 -5.27
C LEU A 12 13.68 -3.47 -6.12
N HIS A 13 14.95 -3.86 -6.21
CA HIS A 13 15.96 -3.15 -6.99
C HIS A 13 15.73 -3.14 -8.51
N THR A 14 14.94 -4.07 -9.05
CA THR A 14 14.55 -4.13 -10.47
C THR A 14 13.10 -3.69 -10.71
N HIS A 15 12.36 -3.36 -9.65
CA HIS A 15 10.95 -3.04 -9.76
C HIS A 15 10.72 -1.79 -10.65
N PRO A 16 9.78 -1.81 -11.62
CA PRO A 16 9.60 -0.70 -12.57
C PRO A 16 9.35 0.65 -11.92
N LYS A 17 8.65 0.69 -10.77
CA LYS A 17 8.44 1.92 -10.00
C LYS A 17 9.74 2.47 -9.40
N VAL A 18 10.65 1.61 -8.93
CA VAL A 18 11.98 2.05 -8.45
C VAL A 18 12.79 2.60 -9.61
N VAL A 19 12.75 1.95 -10.78
CA VAL A 19 13.40 2.44 -12.00
C VAL A 19 12.88 3.82 -12.41
N ARG A 20 11.56 4.04 -12.33
CA ARG A 20 10.93 5.34 -12.61
C ARG A 20 11.37 6.42 -11.61
N ILE A 21 11.38 6.13 -10.32
CA ILE A 21 11.86 7.08 -9.30
C ILE A 21 13.34 7.41 -9.52
N ALA A 22 14.18 6.40 -9.74
CA ALA A 22 15.60 6.58 -10.00
C ALA A 22 15.85 7.48 -11.23
N SER A 23 15.10 7.24 -12.31
CA SER A 23 15.17 8.06 -13.52
C SER A 23 14.65 9.49 -13.31
N ALA A 24 13.62 9.69 -12.48
CA ALA A 24 13.05 11.02 -12.23
C ALA A 24 13.95 11.91 -11.37
N LEU A 25 14.78 11.29 -10.51
CA LEU A 25 15.66 11.99 -9.57
C LEU A 25 17.13 11.98 -10.00
N ASP A 26 17.44 11.42 -11.16
CA ASP A 26 18.80 11.16 -11.64
C ASP A 26 19.71 10.54 -10.56
N ALA A 27 19.19 9.49 -9.91
CA ALA A 27 19.82 8.89 -8.73
C ALA A 27 20.03 7.39 -8.87
N ASP A 28 21.01 6.88 -8.15
CA ASP A 28 21.27 5.45 -8.12
C ASP A 28 20.12 4.68 -7.42
N ARG A 29 19.92 3.41 -7.82
CA ARG A 29 18.82 2.59 -7.32
C ARG A 29 18.96 2.27 -5.83
N LEU A 30 20.17 2.19 -5.29
CA LEU A 30 20.39 1.90 -3.87
C LEU A 30 20.01 3.11 -3.01
N ARG A 31 20.28 4.34 -3.44
CA ARG A 31 19.83 5.57 -2.80
C ARG A 31 18.31 5.63 -2.75
N VAL A 32 17.64 5.30 -3.86
CA VAL A 32 16.17 5.21 -3.91
C VAL A 32 15.64 4.13 -2.96
N ILE A 33 16.25 2.94 -2.93
CA ILE A 33 15.84 1.86 -2.02
C ILE A 33 16.04 2.25 -0.56
N GLY A 34 17.15 2.91 -0.22
CA GLY A 34 17.41 3.40 1.12
C GLY A 34 16.39 4.46 1.56
N ALA A 35 16.05 5.39 0.67
CA ALA A 35 15.02 6.40 0.90
C ALA A 35 13.61 5.78 1.07
N LEU A 36 13.27 4.78 0.26
CA LEU A 36 12.03 4.01 0.40
C LEU A 36 11.97 3.28 1.75
N HIS A 37 13.05 2.58 2.12
CA HIS A 37 13.14 1.89 3.39
C HIS A 37 12.96 2.86 4.58
N ALA A 38 13.69 3.97 4.58
CA ALA A 38 13.58 4.99 5.63
C ALA A 38 12.16 5.57 5.72
N SER A 39 11.52 5.84 4.58
CA SER A 39 10.14 6.32 4.54
C SER A 39 9.16 5.28 5.07
N TRP A 40 9.29 4.01 4.68
CA TRP A 40 8.42 2.95 5.19
C TRP A 40 8.58 2.71 6.70
N CYS A 41 9.80 2.84 7.23
CA CYS A 41 10.05 2.82 8.66
C CYS A 41 9.38 4.00 9.38
N LEU A 42 9.45 5.21 8.82
CA LEU A 42 8.76 6.39 9.35
C LEU A 42 7.26 6.13 9.47
N PHE A 43 6.63 5.60 8.41
CA PHE A 43 5.21 5.23 8.43
C PHE A 43 4.91 4.08 9.42
N ASP A 44 5.77 3.06 9.55
CA ASP A 44 5.52 1.95 10.48
C ASP A 44 5.59 2.39 11.96
N VAL A 45 6.47 3.35 12.27
CA VAL A 45 6.65 3.86 13.65
C VAL A 45 5.59 4.88 14.01
N HIS A 46 5.28 5.81 13.10
CA HIS A 46 4.46 6.98 13.40
C HIS A 46 3.03 6.89 12.86
N SER A 47 2.66 5.78 12.22
CA SER A 47 1.31 5.60 11.71
C SER A 47 0.74 4.21 12.01
N VAL A 48 -0.53 4.19 12.40
CA VAL A 48 -1.30 2.94 12.61
C VAL A 48 -2.10 2.57 11.37
N ASP A 49 -2.58 3.56 10.62
CA ASP A 49 -3.47 3.40 9.47
C ASP A 49 -2.84 3.80 8.13
N GLY A 50 -1.56 4.17 8.15
CA GLY A 50 -0.81 4.62 6.98
C GLY A 50 -0.96 6.10 6.67
N VAL A 51 -1.53 6.90 7.58
CA VAL A 51 -1.59 8.36 7.49
C VAL A 51 -0.60 9.00 8.46
N LEU A 52 0.14 10.01 7.98
CA LEU A 52 1.02 10.88 8.75
C LEU A 52 0.47 12.30 8.72
N ASP A 53 -0.19 12.70 9.81
CA ASP A 53 -0.78 14.04 9.94
C ASP A 53 0.28 15.12 10.18
N GLY A 54 0.13 16.26 9.48
CA GLY A 54 1.06 17.38 9.54
C GLY A 54 2.34 17.18 8.72
N TYR A 55 2.47 16.05 8.01
CA TYR A 55 3.58 15.82 7.09
C TYR A 55 3.23 16.33 5.70
N SER A 56 4.16 17.07 5.10
CA SER A 56 4.09 17.48 3.70
C SER A 56 5.14 16.72 2.87
N PRO A 57 5.00 16.65 1.52
CA PRO A 57 6.04 16.08 0.66
C PRO A 57 7.41 16.70 0.92
N LYS A 58 7.45 18.03 1.15
CA LYS A 58 8.68 18.74 1.48
C LYS A 58 9.27 18.27 2.81
N THR A 59 8.44 18.12 3.85
CA THR A 59 8.89 17.63 5.17
C THR A 59 9.53 16.25 5.06
N LEU A 60 8.93 15.35 4.27
CA LEU A 60 9.48 14.02 4.02
C LEU A 60 10.83 14.10 3.30
N ASP A 61 10.93 14.92 2.25
CA ASP A 61 12.18 15.11 1.51
C ASP A 61 13.30 15.68 2.40
N ASP A 62 12.99 16.67 3.24
CA ASP A 62 13.91 17.29 4.19
C ASP A 62 14.41 16.27 5.24
N MET A 63 13.52 15.41 5.75
CA MET A 63 13.87 14.35 6.70
C MET A 63 14.76 13.26 6.09
N ILE A 64 14.49 12.87 4.85
CA ILE A 64 15.25 11.83 4.14
C ILE A 64 16.55 12.40 3.55
N GLY A 65 16.62 13.73 3.37
CA GLY A 65 17.71 14.41 2.68
C GLY A 65 17.72 14.06 1.19
N PHE A 66 16.56 13.98 0.56
CA PHE A 66 16.44 13.65 -0.86
C PHE A 66 15.35 14.50 -1.53
N PRO A 67 15.69 15.70 -2.03
CA PRO A 67 14.74 16.60 -2.66
C PRO A 67 14.01 15.98 -3.85
N GLY A 68 12.69 16.15 -3.90
CA GLY A 68 11.83 15.64 -4.97
C GLY A 68 11.40 14.17 -4.80
N PHE A 69 11.93 13.47 -3.79
CA PHE A 69 11.68 12.04 -3.59
C PHE A 69 10.21 11.73 -3.29
N ALA A 70 9.58 12.48 -2.41
CA ALA A 70 8.17 12.34 -2.06
C ALA A 70 7.28 12.53 -3.29
N ASN A 71 7.57 13.54 -4.12
CA ASN A 71 6.84 13.76 -5.37
C ASN A 71 7.04 12.59 -6.36
N ALA A 72 8.23 12.02 -6.45
CA ALA A 72 8.49 10.83 -7.25
C ALA A 72 7.72 9.59 -6.72
N MET A 73 7.61 9.44 -5.39
CA MET A 73 6.77 8.40 -4.77
C MET A 73 5.29 8.60 -5.08
N ILE A 74 4.81 9.85 -5.08
CA ILE A 74 3.43 10.20 -5.45
C ILE A 74 3.18 9.85 -6.91
N ALA A 75 4.08 10.22 -7.82
CA ALA A 75 3.95 9.95 -9.25
C ALA A 75 3.85 8.45 -9.57
N VAL A 76 4.50 7.59 -8.79
CA VAL A 76 4.38 6.12 -8.95
C VAL A 76 3.25 5.50 -8.13
N GLY A 77 2.46 6.27 -7.39
CA GLY A 77 1.35 5.80 -6.56
C GLY A 77 1.81 4.92 -5.39
N TRP A 78 2.91 5.30 -4.74
CA TRP A 78 3.36 4.74 -3.46
C TRP A 78 3.23 5.70 -2.29
N LEU A 79 2.85 6.94 -2.57
CA LEU A 79 2.52 7.96 -1.60
C LEU A 79 1.35 8.76 -2.16
N GLU A 80 0.50 9.29 -1.30
CA GLU A 80 -0.59 10.21 -1.64
C GLU A 80 -0.48 11.41 -0.71
N CYS A 81 -0.75 12.61 -1.24
CA CYS A 81 -0.82 13.83 -0.44
C CYS A 81 -2.28 14.23 -0.31
N ALA A 82 -2.79 14.27 0.92
CA ALA A 82 -4.03 14.95 1.27
C ALA A 82 -3.68 16.31 1.90
N ASP A 83 -4.63 17.25 1.93
CA ASP A 83 -4.50 18.65 2.35
C ASP A 83 -3.27 18.98 3.23
N SER A 84 -3.18 18.34 4.40
CA SER A 84 -2.09 18.50 5.37
C SER A 84 -1.49 17.19 5.89
N SER A 85 -1.68 16.08 5.17
CA SER A 85 -1.24 14.75 5.61
C SER A 85 -0.67 13.92 4.46
N LEU A 86 0.33 13.10 4.74
CA LEU A 86 0.84 12.09 3.80
C LEU A 86 0.20 10.74 4.07
N CYS A 87 -0.24 10.06 3.01
CA CYS A 87 -0.88 8.76 3.08
C CYS A 87 -0.06 7.74 2.28
N MET A 88 0.16 6.56 2.86
CA MET A 88 0.71 5.42 2.12
C MET A 88 -0.44 4.53 1.63
N PRO A 89 -0.76 4.54 0.32
CA PRO A 89 -1.84 3.71 -0.19
C PRO A 89 -1.54 2.23 0.04
N ARG A 90 -2.58 1.47 0.39
CA ARG A 90 -2.47 0.03 0.71
C ARG A 90 -1.49 -0.27 1.85
N PHE A 91 -1.37 0.62 2.83
CA PHE A 91 -0.51 0.46 4.01
C PHE A 91 -0.66 -0.90 4.67
N PHE A 92 -1.90 -1.32 4.94
CA PHE A 92 -2.17 -2.61 5.57
C PHE A 92 -1.70 -3.81 4.74
N GLU A 93 -1.49 -3.72 3.43
CA GLU A 93 -1.01 -4.87 2.65
C GLU A 93 0.40 -5.31 3.08
N HIS A 94 1.26 -4.34 3.39
CA HIS A 94 2.69 -4.56 3.57
C HIS A 94 3.26 -4.05 4.89
N ASN A 95 2.56 -3.17 5.59
CA ASN A 95 3.05 -2.51 6.79
C ASN A 95 2.07 -2.62 7.97
N GLY A 96 2.54 -2.29 9.18
CA GLY A 96 1.77 -2.38 10.42
C GLY A 96 1.61 -3.80 10.97
N GLN A 97 1.03 -3.89 12.18
CA GLN A 97 0.97 -5.13 12.97
C GLN A 97 0.24 -6.29 12.28
N SER A 98 -0.82 -5.99 11.52
CA SER A 98 -1.59 -7.01 10.79
C SER A 98 -0.80 -7.62 9.63
N ALA A 99 0.05 -6.84 8.96
CA ALA A 99 0.93 -7.32 7.89
C ALA A 99 2.09 -8.15 8.46
N LYS A 100 2.72 -7.68 9.56
CA LYS A 100 3.77 -8.42 10.28
C LYS A 100 3.27 -9.80 10.72
N ARG A 101 2.08 -9.88 11.32
CA ARG A 101 1.46 -11.16 11.72
C ARG A 101 1.21 -12.10 10.54
N ARG A 102 0.62 -11.59 9.45
CA ARG A 102 0.37 -12.40 8.23
C ARG A 102 1.66 -12.93 7.61
N ALA A 103 2.71 -12.12 7.59
CA ALA A 103 4.02 -12.56 7.09
C ALA A 103 4.61 -13.68 7.95
N GLN A 104 4.57 -13.56 9.29
CA GLN A 104 5.05 -14.60 10.20
C GLN A 104 4.22 -15.89 10.09
N GLU A 105 2.89 -15.79 10.00
CA GLU A 105 2.01 -16.95 9.81
C GLU A 105 2.31 -17.67 8.49
N ALA A 106 2.54 -16.92 7.40
CA ALA A 106 2.94 -17.49 6.11
C ALA A 106 4.28 -18.22 6.19
N ASP A 107 5.27 -17.64 6.88
CA ASP A 107 6.59 -18.25 7.08
C ASP A 107 6.51 -19.51 7.97
N ARG A 108 5.74 -19.46 9.07
CA ARG A 108 5.46 -20.64 9.90
C ARG A 108 4.85 -21.77 9.09
N LYS A 109 3.82 -21.46 8.29
CA LYS A 109 3.14 -22.45 7.42
C LYS A 109 4.07 -23.00 6.34
N ARG A 110 4.92 -22.16 5.75
CA ARG A 110 5.93 -22.59 4.77
C ARG A 110 6.95 -23.53 5.41
N ASN A 111 7.45 -23.20 6.60
CA ASN A 111 8.43 -24.02 7.31
C ASN A 111 7.84 -25.37 7.76
N ALA A 112 6.59 -25.39 8.26
CA ALA A 112 5.88 -26.62 8.59
C ALA A 112 5.69 -27.56 7.39
N ARG A 113 5.43 -27.00 6.19
CA ARG A 113 5.36 -27.78 4.95
C ARG A 113 6.71 -28.35 4.55
N LYS A 114 7.80 -27.58 4.68
CA LYS A 114 9.17 -28.05 4.41
C LYS A 114 9.58 -29.21 5.32
N SER A 115 9.33 -29.09 6.64
CA SER A 115 9.65 -30.16 7.59
C SER A 115 8.79 -31.42 7.40
N SER A 116 7.56 -31.27 6.89
CA SER A 116 6.69 -32.39 6.54
C SER A 116 7.15 -33.12 5.27
N ALA A 117 7.67 -32.39 4.27
CA ALA A 117 8.22 -32.97 3.05
C ALA A 117 9.51 -33.78 3.31
N ASP A 118 10.42 -33.26 4.15
CA ASP A 118 11.65 -33.96 4.52
C ASP A 118 11.39 -35.26 5.31
N ASN A 119 10.27 -35.35 6.04
CA ASN A 119 9.88 -36.56 6.77
C ASN A 119 9.17 -37.59 5.88
N ALA A 120 8.49 -37.17 4.82
CA ALA A 120 7.85 -38.08 3.87
C ALA A 120 8.89 -38.84 3.03
N ASP A 121 9.99 -38.19 2.67
CA ASP A 121 11.06 -38.80 1.86
C ASP A 121 11.89 -39.82 2.66
N LYS A 122 12.07 -39.61 3.98
CA LYS A 122 12.74 -40.57 4.87
C LYS A 122 11.93 -41.83 5.17
N LYS A 123 10.65 -41.89 4.78
CA LYS A 123 9.75 -43.04 5.05
C LYS A 123 9.44 -43.92 3.84
N ARG A 124 10.09 -43.71 2.69
CA ARG A 124 10.02 -44.66 1.57
C ARG A 124 11.28 -45.50 1.48
N THR A 125 11.22 -46.65 2.14
CA THR A 125 11.65 -48.00 1.69
C THR A 125 11.79 -48.86 2.94
N ARG A 126 10.69 -49.43 3.43
CA ARG A 126 10.79 -50.67 4.22
C ARG A 126 9.58 -51.53 3.90
N GLU A 127 9.86 -52.58 3.15
CA GLU A 127 8.99 -53.65 2.70
C GLU A 127 7.90 -54.01 3.71
N GLU A 128 6.68 -54.06 3.20
CA GLU A 128 5.50 -54.63 3.79
C GLU A 128 5.74 -56.12 4.13
N LYS A 129 5.96 -56.45 5.41
CA LYS A 129 5.93 -57.84 5.89
C LYS A 129 5.39 -57.97 7.31
N ARG A 130 4.13 -58.43 7.36
CA ARG A 130 3.61 -59.51 8.23
C ARG A 130 3.21 -59.18 9.68
N ARG A 131 1.88 -59.09 9.83
CA ARG A 131 0.96 -59.72 10.82
C ARG A 131 1.23 -59.65 12.33
N GLU A 132 0.21 -59.10 13.00
CA GLU A 132 -0.57 -59.63 14.14
C GLU A 132 0.09 -59.84 15.52
N ASP A 133 -0.76 -59.61 16.54
CA ASP A 133 -0.66 -59.91 17.97
C ASP A 133 0.16 -58.99 18.89
N LEU A 134 -0.54 -58.20 19.72
CA LEU A 134 -0.76 -58.50 21.15
C LEU A 134 -1.72 -57.50 21.84
N LYS A 135 -2.62 -58.06 22.63
CA LYS A 135 -3.64 -57.43 23.51
C LYS A 135 -3.08 -57.14 24.93
N ASP A 136 -3.65 -56.10 25.53
CA ASP A 136 -4.02 -55.89 26.96
C ASP A 136 -2.98 -55.69 28.13
N LYS A 137 -2.96 -54.42 28.64
CA LYS A 137 -3.06 -53.90 30.05
C LYS A 137 -1.88 -54.00 31.08
N PRO A 138 -1.86 -53.24 32.22
CA PRO A 138 -1.97 -51.76 32.47
C PRO A 138 -0.95 -51.24 33.58
N PRO A 139 -1.19 -50.24 34.49
CA PRO A 139 -0.32 -49.04 34.70
C PRO A 139 0.33 -48.87 36.13
N ILE A 140 1.37 -48.02 36.30
CA ILE A 140 1.96 -47.47 37.56
C ILE A 140 2.82 -46.25 37.14
N SER A 141 2.44 -44.97 37.37
CA SER A 141 2.50 -44.08 38.56
C SER A 141 3.90 -43.54 38.95
N GLY A 142 3.99 -42.20 39.12
CA GLY A 142 5.04 -41.48 39.86
C GLY A 142 5.63 -40.29 39.10
N ASP A 143 5.05 -39.07 39.20
CA ASP A 143 5.52 -37.92 40.03
C ASP A 143 6.61 -37.12 39.27
N ASP A 144 6.69 -35.79 39.18
CA ASP A 144 6.15 -34.66 39.95
C ASP A 144 6.42 -33.35 39.14
N GLU A 145 5.98 -32.21 39.68
CA GLU A 145 6.33 -30.81 39.34
C GLU A 145 5.36 -29.98 38.46
N ASN A 146 4.49 -29.35 39.25
CA ASN A 146 3.64 -28.17 39.10
C ASN A 146 4.23 -26.98 38.30
N LEU A 147 3.50 -26.49 37.28
CA LEU A 147 3.49 -25.06 36.93
C LEU A 147 2.10 -24.69 36.40
N SER A 148 1.40 -23.86 37.17
CA SER A 148 0.12 -23.26 36.82
C SER A 148 0.26 -22.32 35.63
N ASP A 149 -0.27 -22.72 34.48
CA ASP A 149 -0.57 -21.84 33.35
C ASP A 149 -2.03 -22.06 32.93
N GLU A 150 -2.82 -20.99 32.99
CA GLU A 150 -4.17 -20.97 32.43
C GLU A 150 -4.16 -21.26 30.92
N PRO A 151 -5.09 -22.07 30.39
CA PRO A 151 -5.16 -22.32 28.96
C PRO A 151 -5.76 -21.11 28.24
N LYS A 152 -4.89 -20.28 27.66
CA LYS A 152 -5.28 -19.41 26.53
C LYS A 152 -5.47 -20.31 25.31
N GLU A 153 -6.73 -20.57 24.96
CA GLU A 153 -7.13 -21.38 23.80
C GLU A 153 -6.43 -20.91 22.52
N GLU A 154 -5.42 -21.69 22.16
CA GLU A 154 -4.63 -21.63 20.96
C GLU A 154 -5.49 -22.12 19.78
N ASN A 155 -5.78 -21.22 18.85
CA ASN A 155 -6.52 -21.57 17.65
C ASN A 155 -5.60 -22.25 16.63
N THR A 156 -5.28 -23.52 16.90
CA THR A 156 -4.68 -24.43 15.93
C THR A 156 -5.70 -24.70 14.83
N GLY A 157 -5.46 -24.15 13.63
CA GLY A 157 -6.13 -24.65 12.44
C GLY A 157 -5.78 -26.13 12.24
N PRO A 158 -6.69 -26.97 11.72
CA PRO A 158 -6.44 -28.41 11.60
C PRO A 158 -5.31 -28.71 10.59
N PRO A 159 -4.57 -29.81 10.79
CA PRO A 159 -3.48 -30.23 9.90
C PRO A 159 -3.99 -30.58 8.50
N ALA A 160 -3.17 -30.24 7.49
CA ALA A 160 -3.50 -30.45 6.08
C ALA A 160 -3.61 -31.95 5.77
N GLY A 161 -4.81 -32.37 5.33
CA GLY A 161 -5.13 -33.76 4.96
C GLY A 161 -6.63 -34.04 4.94
N GLN A 162 -7.45 -33.19 5.55
CA GLN A 162 -8.90 -33.25 5.43
C GLN A 162 -9.36 -32.32 4.30
N LYS A 163 -10.34 -32.78 3.50
CA LYS A 163 -11.04 -31.97 2.49
C LYS A 163 -11.39 -30.62 3.10
N GLN A 164 -11.30 -29.53 2.32
CA GLN A 164 -11.83 -28.22 2.74
C GLN A 164 -13.17 -28.48 3.44
N PRO A 165 -13.35 -28.08 4.71
CA PRO A 165 -14.66 -28.24 5.32
C PRO A 165 -15.63 -27.49 4.40
N GLY A 166 -16.71 -28.17 3.99
CA GLY A 166 -17.79 -27.52 3.26
C GLY A 166 -18.35 -26.34 4.07
N PRO A 167 -19.29 -25.58 3.52
CA PRO A 167 -19.91 -24.46 4.23
C PRO A 167 -20.26 -24.86 5.67
N VAL A 168 -19.60 -24.24 6.65
CA VAL A 168 -19.83 -24.52 8.06
C VAL A 168 -20.98 -23.62 8.47
N ALA A 169 -22.15 -24.22 8.66
CA ALA A 169 -23.35 -23.49 9.06
C ALA A 169 -23.16 -22.83 10.44
N PRO A 170 -23.74 -21.64 10.66
CA PRO A 170 -23.80 -21.04 11.98
C PRO A 170 -24.58 -21.94 12.96
N SER A 171 -24.03 -22.13 14.15
CA SER A 171 -24.76 -22.76 15.27
C SER A 171 -25.39 -21.68 16.13
N TYR A 172 -26.65 -21.85 16.52
CA TYR A 172 -27.37 -20.92 17.41
C TYR A 172 -27.73 -21.62 18.71
N LEU A 173 -27.79 -20.87 19.81
CA LEU A 173 -28.45 -21.34 21.03
C LEU A 173 -29.92 -20.98 20.97
N ASP A 174 -30.77 -21.82 21.57
CA ASP A 174 -32.20 -21.57 21.66
C ASP A 174 -32.46 -20.21 22.33
N GLY A 175 -33.10 -19.30 21.59
CA GLY A 175 -33.43 -17.95 22.06
C GLY A 175 -32.35 -16.89 21.85
N VAL A 176 -31.24 -17.19 21.16
CA VAL A 176 -30.17 -16.23 20.86
C VAL A 176 -29.89 -16.15 19.37
N ASP A 177 -30.19 -15.00 18.75
CA ASP A 177 -29.98 -14.75 17.31
C ASP A 177 -28.50 -14.49 16.92
N ILE A 178 -27.57 -14.68 17.86
CA ILE A 178 -26.14 -14.51 17.64
C ILE A 178 -25.49 -15.89 17.42
N PRO A 179 -24.83 -16.11 16.28
CA PRO A 179 -24.21 -17.39 15.99
C PRO A 179 -23.01 -17.64 16.89
N ILE A 180 -22.96 -18.84 17.48
CA ILE A 180 -21.91 -19.32 18.37
C ILE A 180 -20.95 -20.23 17.59
N GLY A 181 -19.68 -20.16 17.98
CA GLY A 181 -18.60 -20.89 17.32
C GLY A 181 -18.13 -20.19 16.06
N LYS A 182 -17.51 -20.95 15.15
CA LYS A 182 -16.99 -20.43 13.89
C LYS A 182 -17.80 -20.97 12.73
N PHE A 183 -18.07 -20.12 11.76
CA PHE A 183 -18.85 -20.44 10.58
C PHE A 183 -18.25 -19.78 9.34
N THR A 184 -18.54 -20.35 8.18
CA THR A 184 -18.31 -19.68 6.90
C THR A 184 -19.37 -18.62 6.70
N LEU A 185 -19.01 -17.46 6.16
CA LEU A 185 -20.00 -16.43 5.84
C LEU A 185 -21.04 -17.01 4.86
N TYR A 186 -22.31 -16.65 5.05
CA TYR A 186 -23.44 -17.16 4.29
C TYR A 186 -24.34 -16.00 3.84
N ASP A 187 -25.17 -16.27 2.84
CA ASP A 187 -26.14 -15.31 2.33
C ASP A 187 -27.23 -15.05 3.38
N GLY A 188 -27.46 -13.77 3.72
CA GLY A 188 -28.32 -13.36 4.83
C GLY A 188 -27.64 -13.22 6.19
N TRP A 189 -26.31 -13.32 6.27
CA TRP A 189 -25.60 -12.92 7.50
C TRP A 189 -25.80 -11.44 7.80
N MET A 190 -26.07 -11.13 9.07
CA MET A 190 -26.25 -9.76 9.55
C MET A 190 -25.33 -9.48 10.76
N PRO A 191 -24.69 -8.29 10.82
CA PRO A 191 -24.08 -7.80 12.05
C PRO A 191 -25.14 -7.64 13.14
N SER A 192 -24.72 -7.72 14.41
CA SER A 192 -25.66 -7.56 15.52
C SER A 192 -26.17 -6.11 15.64
N PRO A 193 -27.34 -5.86 16.24
CA PRO A 193 -28.04 -4.56 16.15
C PRO A 193 -27.25 -3.34 16.62
N ASP A 194 -26.37 -3.52 17.61
CA ASP A 194 -25.46 -2.54 18.20
C ASP A 194 -24.08 -2.51 17.49
N PHE A 195 -23.99 -3.00 16.25
CA PHE A 195 -22.76 -3.06 15.47
C PHE A 195 -22.01 -1.72 15.41
N GLN A 196 -22.71 -0.61 15.21
CA GLN A 196 -22.10 0.72 15.17
C GLN A 196 -21.40 1.08 16.49
N GLN A 197 -21.99 0.70 17.63
CA GLN A 197 -21.39 0.92 18.95
C GLN A 197 -20.17 0.01 19.16
N ARG A 198 -20.28 -1.27 18.80
CA ARG A 198 -19.14 -2.21 18.86
C ARG A 198 -17.98 -1.78 17.95
N ALA A 199 -18.28 -1.32 16.74
CA ALA A 199 -17.29 -0.79 15.83
C ALA A 199 -16.54 0.40 16.45
N ALA A 200 -17.26 1.33 17.08
CA ALA A 200 -16.66 2.45 17.80
C ALA A 200 -15.74 1.98 18.95
N LEU A 201 -16.14 0.97 19.71
CA LEU A 201 -15.29 0.37 20.77
C LEU A 201 -13.99 -0.25 20.22
N TRP A 202 -14.01 -0.75 18.99
CA TRP A 202 -12.80 -1.23 18.30
C TRP A 202 -12.02 -0.13 17.59
N GLY A 203 -12.29 1.15 17.87
CA GLY A 203 -11.64 2.30 17.23
C GLY A 203 -12.08 2.55 15.78
N ARG A 204 -13.18 1.93 15.33
CA ARG A 204 -13.72 2.02 13.96
C ARG A 204 -15.00 2.85 13.98
N ALA A 205 -14.85 4.17 14.06
CA ALA A 205 -16.00 5.07 14.10
C ALA A 205 -16.70 5.14 12.73
N ILE A 206 -17.82 4.42 12.59
CA ILE A 206 -18.62 4.43 11.36
C ILE A 206 -19.67 5.55 11.45
N SER A 207 -19.51 6.59 10.65
CA SER A 207 -20.44 7.72 10.57
C SER A 207 -21.72 7.35 9.80
N GLY A 208 -22.86 7.91 10.17
CA GLY A 208 -24.13 7.73 9.46
C GLY A 208 -25.29 7.26 10.36
N PRO A 209 -26.51 7.17 9.80
CA PRO A 209 -27.67 6.70 10.54
C PRO A 209 -27.50 5.23 10.95
N SER A 210 -28.06 4.87 12.11
CA SER A 210 -28.12 3.48 12.58
C SER A 210 -28.74 2.59 11.49
N PRO A 211 -28.18 1.41 11.18
CA PRO A 211 -27.17 0.64 11.92
C PRO A 211 -25.70 0.96 11.59
N GLY A 212 -25.43 2.07 10.91
CA GLY A 212 -24.08 2.51 10.54
C GLY A 212 -23.57 1.96 9.20
N TYR A 213 -24.31 1.09 8.52
CA TYR A 213 -23.94 0.54 7.20
C TYR A 213 -25.14 0.52 6.24
N THR A 214 -24.85 0.45 4.94
CA THR A 214 -25.85 0.30 3.88
C THR A 214 -26.01 -1.16 3.46
N GLN A 215 -27.16 -1.52 2.88
CA GLN A 215 -27.39 -2.87 2.38
C GLN A 215 -26.43 -3.25 1.23
N GLN A 216 -25.97 -2.25 0.46
CA GLN A 216 -25.00 -2.46 -0.62
C GLN A 216 -23.63 -2.86 -0.08
N GLU A 217 -23.13 -2.18 0.96
CA GLU A 217 -21.88 -2.53 1.65
C GLU A 217 -21.95 -3.95 2.22
N LEU A 218 -23.09 -4.33 2.83
CA LEU A 218 -23.29 -5.68 3.36
C LEU A 218 -23.32 -6.75 2.25
N ALA A 219 -24.02 -6.49 1.14
CA ALA A 219 -24.08 -7.42 0.00
C ALA A 219 -22.73 -7.59 -0.69
N ALA A 220 -21.97 -6.51 -0.86
CA ALA A 220 -20.62 -6.56 -1.42
C ALA A 220 -19.68 -7.38 -0.54
N PHE A 221 -19.73 -7.15 0.78
CA PHE A 221 -18.94 -7.91 1.75
C PHE A 221 -19.31 -9.41 1.75
N THR A 222 -20.61 -9.72 1.84
CA THR A 222 -21.08 -11.11 1.92
C THR A 222 -20.74 -11.91 0.67
N SER A 223 -20.99 -11.37 -0.52
CA SER A 223 -20.68 -12.04 -1.79
C SER A 223 -19.19 -12.41 -1.93
N TYR A 224 -18.28 -11.51 -1.54
CA TYR A 224 -16.84 -11.77 -1.58
C TYR A 224 -16.43 -12.90 -0.63
N TRP A 225 -16.89 -12.84 0.63
CA TRP A 225 -16.46 -13.78 1.66
C TRP A 225 -17.14 -15.15 1.60
N VAL A 226 -18.35 -15.23 1.04
CA VAL A 226 -19.00 -16.50 0.68
C VAL A 226 -18.15 -17.26 -0.35
N ALA A 227 -17.64 -16.55 -1.38
CA ALA A 227 -16.75 -17.16 -2.37
C ALA A 227 -15.39 -17.58 -1.80
N GLU A 228 -14.86 -16.81 -0.85
CA GLU A 228 -13.57 -17.09 -0.20
C GLU A 228 -13.62 -18.30 0.75
N GLY A 229 -14.79 -18.63 1.31
CA GLY A 229 -15.02 -19.84 2.11
C GLY A 229 -14.22 -19.92 3.42
N LYS A 230 -13.74 -18.80 3.96
CA LYS A 230 -13.03 -18.77 5.25
C LYS A 230 -13.99 -18.87 6.42
N VAL A 231 -13.47 -19.37 7.54
CA VAL A 231 -14.23 -19.66 8.76
C VAL A 231 -13.76 -18.73 9.88
N PHE A 232 -14.67 -17.93 10.42
CA PHE A 232 -14.41 -17.03 11.55
C PHE A 232 -15.59 -17.06 12.53
N ASN A 233 -15.39 -16.53 13.73
CA ASN A 233 -16.50 -16.30 14.66
C ASN A 233 -17.26 -15.02 14.31
N HIS A 234 -18.43 -14.82 14.94
CA HIS A 234 -19.29 -13.67 14.67
C HIS A 234 -18.57 -12.32 14.86
N VAL A 235 -17.88 -12.14 15.99
CA VAL A 235 -17.17 -10.89 16.31
C VAL A 235 -16.05 -10.59 15.31
N GLN A 236 -15.33 -11.62 14.83
CA GLN A 236 -14.30 -11.48 13.81
C GLN A 236 -14.90 -11.08 12.46
N TRP A 237 -16.08 -11.60 12.12
CA TRP A 237 -16.80 -11.15 10.93
C TRP A 237 -17.25 -9.70 11.04
N GLU A 238 -17.75 -9.28 12.20
CA GLU A 238 -18.13 -7.89 12.46
C GLU A 238 -16.92 -6.94 12.37
N GLN A 239 -15.77 -7.29 12.97
CA GLN A 239 -14.54 -6.49 12.86
C GLN A 239 -14.10 -6.32 11.41
N LYS A 240 -14.13 -7.42 10.63
CA LYS A 240 -13.79 -7.40 9.21
C LYS A 240 -14.77 -6.57 8.39
N PHE A 241 -16.05 -6.65 8.71
CA PHE A 241 -17.08 -5.87 8.03
C PHE A 241 -16.90 -4.37 8.32
N ALA A 242 -16.63 -3.99 9.56
CA ALA A 242 -16.33 -2.61 9.94
C ALA A 242 -15.10 -2.06 9.20
N ASP A 243 -14.02 -2.86 9.07
CA ASP A 243 -12.86 -2.50 8.26
C ASP A 243 -13.22 -2.30 6.78
N SER A 244 -14.07 -3.17 6.21
CA SER A 244 -14.52 -3.09 4.81
C SER A 244 -15.32 -1.81 4.54
N VAL A 245 -16.27 -1.49 5.42
CA VAL A 245 -17.12 -0.30 5.30
C VAL A 245 -16.27 0.99 5.31
N LEU A 246 -15.34 1.11 6.26
CA LEU A 246 -14.46 2.27 6.33
C LEU A 246 -13.55 2.38 5.12
N TYR A 247 -13.03 1.24 4.64
CA TYR A 247 -12.19 1.20 3.45
C TYR A 247 -12.97 1.64 2.20
N GLU A 248 -14.16 1.08 1.95
CA GLU A 248 -14.99 1.41 0.80
C GLU A 248 -15.40 2.88 0.77
N ARG A 249 -15.80 3.44 1.92
CA ARG A 249 -16.18 4.85 2.02
C ARG A 249 -15.00 5.79 1.75
N ARG A 250 -13.81 5.45 2.28
CA ARG A 250 -12.58 6.20 1.98
C ARG A 250 -12.25 6.13 0.49
N GLN A 251 -12.42 4.97 -0.14
CA GLN A 251 -12.20 4.83 -1.59
C GLN A 251 -13.22 5.61 -2.42
N GLN A 252 -14.49 5.66 -1.99
CA GLN A 252 -15.53 6.45 -2.65
C GLN A 252 -15.30 7.96 -2.53
N SER A 253 -14.85 8.44 -1.37
CA SER A 253 -14.51 9.86 -1.19
C SER A 253 -13.31 10.28 -2.03
N ILE A 254 -12.34 9.38 -2.24
CA ILE A 254 -11.19 9.63 -3.14
C ILE A 254 -11.63 9.67 -4.60
N ARG A 255 -12.63 8.87 -4.99
CA ARG A 255 -13.13 8.79 -6.38
C ARG A 255 -14.08 9.91 -6.78
N GLN A 256 -14.74 10.56 -5.82
CA GLN A 256 -15.59 11.72 -6.05
C GLN A 256 -14.78 12.99 -5.75
N PRO A 257 -14.22 13.70 -6.77
CA PRO A 257 -13.66 15.01 -6.52
C PRO A 257 -14.76 15.93 -6.00
N ILE A 258 -14.44 16.74 -4.99
CA ILE A 258 -15.32 17.79 -4.45
C ILE A 258 -15.73 18.72 -5.60
N GLY A 259 -16.90 18.46 -6.19
CA GLY A 259 -17.25 19.08 -7.47
C GLY A 259 -18.60 18.67 -8.04
N ALA A 260 -19.65 18.58 -7.21
CA ALA A 260 -21.02 18.52 -7.70
C ALA A 260 -22.04 18.93 -6.62
N SER A 261 -22.06 20.20 -6.21
CA SER A 261 -23.30 20.81 -5.77
C SER A 261 -23.55 22.08 -6.59
N HIS A 262 -24.40 21.92 -7.60
CA HIS A 262 -25.10 23.02 -8.22
C HIS A 262 -26.20 23.45 -7.24
N ALA A 263 -25.88 24.45 -6.42
CA ALA A 263 -26.88 25.28 -5.74
C ALA A 263 -26.45 26.74 -5.94
N GLU A 264 -27.39 27.53 -6.45
CA GLU A 264 -27.26 28.89 -6.96
C GLU A 264 -26.32 29.77 -6.13
N LYS A 265 -25.20 30.19 -6.73
CA LYS A 265 -24.41 31.29 -6.19
C LYS A 265 -25.01 32.60 -6.68
N SER A 266 -25.76 33.24 -5.80
CA SER A 266 -26.00 34.68 -5.86
C SER A 266 -24.64 35.40 -5.88
N ASN A 267 -24.55 36.38 -6.76
CA ASN A 267 -23.32 37.10 -7.07
C ASN A 267 -23.06 38.13 -5.95
N ALA A 268 -22.39 37.71 -4.88
CA ALA A 268 -21.97 38.60 -3.81
C ALA A 268 -20.60 38.16 -3.25
N GLY A 269 -19.56 38.93 -3.58
CA GLY A 269 -18.25 38.82 -2.93
C GLY A 269 -17.08 38.48 -3.86
N GLU A 270 -16.89 39.19 -4.97
CA GLU A 270 -15.53 39.34 -5.50
C GLU A 270 -14.77 40.28 -4.54
N SER A 271 -13.81 39.73 -3.78
CA SER A 271 -12.93 40.51 -2.92
C SER A 271 -12.21 41.58 -3.73
N GLN A 272 -12.12 42.79 -3.17
CA GLN A 272 -11.51 43.97 -3.79
C GLN A 272 -10.13 43.67 -4.41
N THR A 273 -9.33 42.84 -3.75
CA THR A 273 -8.01 42.39 -4.21
C THR A 273 -8.05 41.64 -5.54
N VAL A 274 -9.08 40.84 -5.81
CA VAL A 274 -9.21 40.08 -7.08
C VAL A 274 -9.60 41.03 -8.22
N ARG A 275 -10.40 42.06 -7.91
CA ARG A 275 -10.71 43.14 -8.87
C ARG A 275 -9.48 43.97 -9.17
N ASP A 276 -8.69 44.31 -8.15
CA ASP A 276 -7.45 45.07 -8.30
C ASP A 276 -6.40 44.30 -9.11
N ILE A 277 -6.25 42.99 -8.88
CA ILE A 277 -5.34 42.13 -9.67
C ILE A 277 -5.79 42.05 -11.14
N ARG A 278 -7.09 41.89 -11.40
CA ARG A 278 -7.62 41.84 -12.77
C ARG A 278 -7.48 43.19 -13.48
N ALA A 279 -7.72 44.29 -12.76
CA ALA A 279 -7.57 45.65 -13.27
C ALA A 279 -6.10 46.00 -13.55
N ALA A 280 -5.17 45.61 -12.67
CA ALA A 280 -3.73 45.80 -12.87
C ALA A 280 -3.22 45.03 -14.09
N ARG A 281 -3.69 43.79 -14.29
CA ARG A 281 -3.31 42.98 -15.46
C ARG A 281 -3.84 43.56 -16.77
N ALA A 282 -5.08 44.05 -16.78
CA ALA A 282 -5.67 44.69 -17.96
C ALA A 282 -5.06 46.08 -18.25
N ALA A 283 -4.58 46.80 -17.23
CA ALA A 283 -3.83 48.05 -17.41
C ALA A 283 -2.44 47.79 -18.01
N TRP A 284 -1.74 46.78 -17.52
CA TRP A 284 -0.43 46.37 -18.06
C TRP A 284 -0.53 45.90 -19.51
N GLU A 285 -1.56 45.13 -19.88
CA GLU A 285 -1.79 44.73 -21.28
C GLU A 285 -2.11 45.92 -22.19
N ARG A 286 -2.84 46.92 -21.71
CA ARG A 286 -3.11 48.16 -22.47
C ARG A 286 -1.86 49.02 -22.62
N GLU A 287 -1.01 49.06 -21.60
CA GLU A 287 0.28 49.77 -21.64
C GLU A 287 1.25 49.09 -22.64
N GLN A 288 1.20 47.76 -22.75
CA GLN A 288 1.95 47.00 -23.76
C GLN A 288 1.38 47.13 -25.19
N GLN A 289 0.10 47.43 -25.35
CA GLN A 289 -0.53 47.67 -26.66
C GLN A 289 -0.31 49.09 -27.22
N GLY A 290 0.37 49.98 -26.49
CA GLY A 290 0.66 51.35 -26.89
C GLY A 290 2.10 51.63 -27.32
N VAL A 291 2.97 50.60 -27.38
CA VAL A 291 4.36 50.78 -27.82
C VAL A 291 4.47 50.35 -29.28
N ASP A 292 4.55 51.32 -30.17
CA ASP A 292 4.80 51.10 -31.60
C ASP A 292 6.02 50.22 -31.82
N ALA A 293 5.89 49.28 -32.76
CA ALA A 293 6.94 48.40 -33.22
C ALA A 293 8.11 49.22 -33.78
N VAL A 294 9.14 49.44 -32.96
CA VAL A 294 10.43 49.95 -33.42
C VAL A 294 11.07 48.88 -34.32
N GLY A 295 11.41 49.32 -35.53
CA GLY A 295 11.82 48.53 -36.68
C GLY A 295 12.73 47.34 -36.41
N ASN A 296 12.36 46.23 -37.02
CA ASN A 296 13.19 45.05 -37.23
C ASN A 296 14.40 45.41 -38.11
N HIS A 297 15.53 45.81 -37.51
CA HIS A 297 16.83 45.95 -38.16
C HIS A 297 17.89 45.21 -37.33
N GLY A 298 17.89 43.88 -37.42
CA GLY A 298 18.99 43.03 -36.97
C GLY A 298 19.54 42.27 -38.17
N GLY A 299 20.52 42.86 -38.85
CA GLY A 299 21.15 42.31 -40.04
C GLY A 299 21.85 40.97 -39.79
N ASN A 300 21.81 40.13 -40.82
CA ASN A 300 22.60 38.94 -41.04
C ASN A 300 24.08 39.13 -40.62
N ILE A 301 24.53 38.39 -39.61
CA ILE A 301 25.94 38.31 -39.19
C ILE A 301 26.71 37.18 -39.91
N PHE A 302 26.07 36.43 -40.83
CA PHE A 302 26.79 35.47 -41.67
C PHE A 302 26.46 35.70 -43.14
N LYS A 303 27.30 36.51 -43.78
CA LYS A 303 27.34 36.62 -45.23
C LYS A 303 28.28 35.52 -45.74
N SER A 304 27.71 34.53 -46.40
CA SER A 304 28.42 33.61 -47.29
C SER A 304 29.07 34.43 -48.41
N VAL A 305 30.39 34.36 -48.50
CA VAL A 305 31.15 34.81 -49.66
C VAL A 305 31.76 33.55 -50.26
N ASP A 306 31.19 33.16 -51.40
CA ASP A 306 31.74 32.17 -52.31
C ASP A 306 33.05 32.66 -52.94
N GLU A 307 33.82 31.66 -53.34
CA GLU A 307 35.02 31.67 -54.15
C GLU A 307 34.92 32.60 -55.37
N GLN A 308 35.78 33.63 -55.44
CA GLN A 308 36.55 33.97 -56.64
C GLN A 308 37.53 35.12 -56.36
N GLU A 309 38.70 34.83 -55.81
CA GLU A 309 39.90 35.57 -56.25
C GLU A 309 41.11 34.64 -56.22
N ARG A 310 41.38 34.11 -57.42
CA ARG A 310 42.70 33.63 -57.82
C ARG A 310 43.62 34.85 -57.85
N ALA A 311 44.70 34.83 -57.10
CA ALA A 311 46.04 35.17 -57.59
C ALA A 311 47.05 35.03 -56.45
N ASP A 312 48.14 34.32 -56.78
CA ASP A 312 49.48 34.42 -56.20
C ASP A 312 49.67 33.82 -54.78
N ALA A 313 50.61 32.92 -54.49
CA ALA A 313 51.72 32.40 -55.29
C ALA A 313 52.17 31.01 -54.80
N ASN A 314 52.47 30.15 -55.78
CA ASN A 314 53.58 29.20 -55.90
C ASN A 314 54.28 28.62 -54.65
N GLY A 315 54.44 27.29 -54.68
CA GLY A 315 55.60 26.56 -54.13
C GLY A 315 55.21 25.36 -53.27
N SER A 316 54.77 24.23 -53.84
CA SER A 316 55.60 23.13 -54.37
C SER A 316 56.37 22.31 -53.30
N LEU A 317 55.79 21.15 -53.02
CA LEU A 317 56.38 19.80 -52.90
C LEU A 317 57.19 19.40 -51.65
N ASP A 318 56.63 18.37 -51.01
CA ASP A 318 57.23 17.10 -50.61
C ASP A 318 58.11 17.01 -49.35
N GLY A 319 57.74 16.01 -48.53
CA GLY A 319 58.68 14.96 -48.16
C GLY A 319 59.08 14.88 -46.69
N ALA A 320 58.42 13.92 -46.00
CA ALA A 320 59.00 13.01 -45.01
C ALA A 320 59.84 13.58 -43.84
N SER A 321 59.35 13.37 -42.61
CA SER A 321 60.01 12.46 -41.66
C SER A 321 59.23 12.37 -40.36
N TRP A 322 58.71 11.17 -40.10
CA TRP A 322 58.42 10.69 -38.75
C TRP A 322 59.71 10.61 -37.93
N ARG A 323 59.69 11.01 -36.66
CA ARG A 323 60.24 10.22 -35.54
C ARG A 323 59.66 10.70 -34.19
N PRO A 324 59.46 9.78 -33.23
CA PRO A 324 58.98 10.08 -31.89
C PRO A 324 60.15 10.21 -30.89
N GLU A 325 59.95 11.03 -29.86
CA GLU A 325 60.29 10.77 -28.46
C GLU A 325 59.47 11.70 -27.55
#